data_AF-A0A3Q0RC81-F1
#
_entry.id   AF-A0A3Q0RC81-F1
#
_cell.length_a   1.000
_cell.length_b   1.000
_cell.length_c   1.000
_cell.angle_alpha   90.00
_cell.angle_beta   90.00
_cell.angle_gamma   90.00
#
_symmetry.space_group_name_H-M   'P 1'
#
loop_
_entity.id
_entity.type
_entity.pdbx_description
1 polymer ?
#
loop_
_entity_poly.entity_id
_entity_poly.type
_entity_poly.pdbx_seq_one_letter_code
_entity_poly.pdbx_strand_id
1 'polypeptide(L)'
;MPQRIHVLLLLLLHLAALLPSVCRPTAASRVRKKTVRTRSCLDLPEEILEQMFGRLSVGVMSAFHHALQLEPQDKLNLTCPTTSRIPTDRKTRLPVNLLSISPWAYRISYDPKRYPRYIPEAYCLCKGCLIGSYGQESTQYRSTLVYAPSVILRRTGSCVGGRHSYTEIYVSIAVGCTCVPLLEKGRKPQKSNQILQRREPKARQLFSARKEA
;
A
#
# COMPACT_ATOMS: atom_id res chain seq x y z
N MET A 1 4.28 -94.23 47.55
CA MET A 1 3.38 -93.10 47.18
C MET A 1 4.01 -91.69 47.16
N PRO A 2 5.15 -91.34 47.81
CA PRO A 2 5.63 -89.95 47.83
C PRO A 2 6.48 -89.53 46.61
N GLN A 3 7.12 -90.47 45.90
CA GLN A 3 7.95 -90.16 44.72
C GLN A 3 7.12 -89.73 43.49
N ARG A 4 5.93 -90.30 43.29
CA ARG A 4 5.07 -89.95 42.15
C ARG A 4 4.50 -88.52 42.26
N ILE A 5 4.29 -88.04 43.48
CA ILE A 5 3.80 -86.69 43.76
C ILE A 5 4.89 -85.66 43.49
N HIS A 6 6.13 -85.96 43.86
CA HIS A 6 7.27 -85.06 43.58
C HIS A 6 7.54 -84.91 42.08
N VAL A 7 7.45 -86.00 41.31
CA VAL A 7 7.64 -85.96 39.85
C VAL A 7 6.53 -85.14 39.17
N LEU A 8 5.27 -85.27 39.62
CA LEU A 8 4.16 -84.46 39.13
C LEU A 8 4.31 -82.97 39.48
N LEU A 9 4.79 -82.65 40.68
CA LEU A 9 5.04 -81.26 41.09
C LEU A 9 6.14 -80.62 40.25
N LEU A 10 7.23 -81.34 39.98
CA LEU A 10 8.34 -80.87 39.15
C LEU A 10 7.92 -80.67 37.68
N LEU A 11 7.08 -81.57 37.15
CA LEU A 11 6.50 -81.44 35.80
C LEU A 11 5.55 -80.22 35.68
N LEU A 12 4.72 -79.96 36.70
CA LEU A 12 3.84 -78.79 36.73
C LEU A 12 4.63 -77.47 36.84
N LEU A 13 5.72 -77.46 37.61
CA LEU A 13 6.64 -76.32 37.71
C LEU A 13 7.38 -76.05 36.38
N HIS A 14 7.76 -77.10 35.65
CA HIS A 14 8.36 -76.94 34.32
C HIS A 14 7.35 -76.51 33.25
N LEU A 15 6.09 -76.96 33.31
CA LEU A 15 5.03 -76.47 32.42
C LEU A 15 4.68 -74.99 32.69
N ALA A 16 4.72 -74.54 33.94
CA ALA A 16 4.49 -73.14 34.30
C ALA A 16 5.64 -72.21 33.83
N ALA A 17 6.88 -72.74 33.77
CA ALA A 17 8.06 -71.99 33.30
C ALA A 17 8.15 -71.86 31.77
N LEU A 18 7.36 -72.65 31.01
CA LEU A 18 7.32 -72.63 29.54
C LEU A 18 6.16 -71.78 28.97
N LEU A 19 5.36 -71.14 29.83
CA LEU A 19 4.34 -70.18 29.39
C LEU A 19 4.95 -68.79 29.27
N PRO A 20 5.10 -68.22 28.06
CA PRO A 20 5.55 -66.85 27.92
C PRO A 20 4.50 -65.88 28.49
N SER A 21 4.82 -65.29 29.64
CA SER A 21 4.10 -64.19 30.26
C SER A 21 4.32 -62.89 29.49
N VAL A 22 3.64 -62.66 28.37
CA VAL A 22 3.55 -61.30 27.80
C VAL A 22 2.20 -61.08 27.09
N CYS A 23 1.18 -60.73 27.86
CA CYS A 23 0.22 -59.73 27.38
C CYS A 23 0.91 -58.37 27.44
N ARG A 24 1.39 -57.86 26.30
CA ARG A 24 1.56 -56.41 26.09
C ARG A 24 0.57 -55.98 25.01
N PRO A 25 -0.35 -55.05 25.29
CA PRO A 25 -1.16 -54.47 24.25
C PRO A 25 -0.21 -53.80 23.25
N THR A 26 -0.36 -54.16 21.97
CA THR A 26 0.27 -53.44 20.87
C THR A 26 -0.05 -51.96 21.06
N ALA A 27 0.97 -51.17 21.40
CA ALA A 27 0.87 -49.73 21.28
C ALA A 27 0.53 -49.49 19.80
N ALA A 28 -0.72 -49.08 19.53
CA ALA A 28 -1.06 -48.52 18.25
C ALA A 28 0.00 -47.47 17.95
N SER A 29 0.79 -47.69 16.91
CA SER A 29 1.63 -46.66 16.35
C SER A 29 0.68 -45.53 15.98
N ARG A 30 0.54 -44.57 16.90
CA ARG A 30 0.06 -43.26 16.53
C ARG A 30 1.13 -42.79 15.57
N VAL A 31 0.85 -42.96 14.27
CA VAL A 31 1.43 -42.10 13.24
C VAL A 31 1.13 -40.71 13.76
N ARG A 32 2.12 -40.14 14.44
CA ARG A 32 2.10 -38.75 14.83
C ARG A 32 1.99 -38.08 13.47
N LYS A 33 0.77 -37.67 13.09
CA LYS A 33 0.54 -36.79 11.97
C LYS A 33 1.42 -35.60 12.31
N LYS A 34 2.65 -35.61 11.80
CA LYS A 34 3.54 -34.48 11.84
C LYS A 34 2.78 -33.53 10.97
N THR A 35 1.98 -32.68 11.61
CA THR A 35 1.35 -31.54 10.97
C THR A 35 2.47 -30.96 10.14
N VAL A 36 2.37 -31.10 8.81
CA VAL A 36 3.32 -30.47 7.92
C VAL A 36 3.07 -29.00 8.18
N ARG A 37 3.89 -28.45 9.08
CA ARG A 37 3.89 -27.05 9.41
C ARG A 37 4.41 -26.45 8.12
N THR A 38 3.51 -26.16 7.20
CA THR A 38 3.80 -25.43 5.97
C THR A 38 4.48 -24.16 6.46
N ARG A 39 5.81 -24.15 6.40
CA ARG A 39 6.59 -22.99 6.83
C ARG A 39 6.11 -21.86 5.94
N SER A 40 5.56 -20.83 6.54
CA SER A 40 5.23 -19.61 5.82
C SER A 40 6.50 -19.08 5.20
N CYS A 41 6.41 -18.65 3.95
CA CYS A 41 7.55 -18.07 3.27
C CYS A 41 8.00 -16.80 3.98
N LEU A 42 9.31 -16.61 4.04
CA LEU A 42 9.92 -15.44 4.63
C LEU A 42 10.07 -14.35 3.58
N ASP A 43 10.19 -13.10 4.02
CA ASP A 43 10.55 -12.02 3.11
C ASP A 43 12.00 -12.17 2.62
N LEU A 44 12.32 -11.50 1.51
CA LEU A 44 13.73 -11.29 1.18
C LEU A 44 14.40 -10.46 2.29
N PRO A 45 15.72 -10.62 2.52
CA PRO A 45 16.48 -9.69 3.34
C PRO A 45 16.23 -8.25 2.88
N GLU A 46 16.08 -7.33 3.83
CA GLU A 46 15.67 -5.95 3.56
C GLU A 46 16.71 -5.25 2.65
N GLU A 47 17.99 -5.60 2.80
CA GLU A 47 19.10 -5.05 2.00
C GLU A 47 18.96 -5.40 0.51
N ILE A 48 18.43 -6.59 0.19
CA ILE A 48 18.20 -7.00 -1.20
C ILE A 48 16.99 -6.24 -1.76
N LEU A 49 15.93 -6.05 -0.96
CA LEU A 49 14.76 -5.27 -1.37
C LEU A 49 15.12 -3.80 -1.59
N GLU A 50 15.94 -3.22 -0.71
CA GLU A 50 16.53 -1.89 -0.85
C GLU A 50 17.32 -1.76 -2.14
N GLN A 51 18.20 -2.72 -2.43
CA GLN A 51 18.99 -2.71 -3.65
C GLN A 51 18.12 -2.83 -4.91
N MET A 52 17.13 -3.73 -4.92
CA MET A 52 16.19 -3.89 -6.03
C MET A 52 15.39 -2.60 -6.26
N PHE A 53 14.80 -2.05 -5.21
CA PHE A 53 14.04 -0.81 -5.26
C PHE A 53 14.91 0.38 -5.69
N GLY A 54 16.13 0.48 -5.13
CA GLY A 54 17.10 1.51 -5.45
C GLY A 54 17.34 1.59 -6.95
N ARG A 55 17.59 0.45 -7.61
CA ARG A 55 17.80 0.36 -9.07
C ARG A 55 16.60 0.83 -9.90
N LEU A 56 15.38 0.61 -9.43
CA LEU A 56 14.15 0.99 -10.13
C LEU A 56 13.76 2.45 -9.89
N SER A 57 14.15 2.99 -8.73
CA SER A 57 13.85 4.36 -8.33
C SER A 57 14.86 5.39 -8.89
N VAL A 58 15.97 4.96 -9.50
CA VAL A 58 16.96 5.85 -10.15
C VAL A 58 16.27 6.62 -11.29
N GLY A 59 16.15 7.94 -11.13
CA GLY A 59 15.54 8.85 -12.11
C GLY A 59 14.11 9.29 -11.79
N VAL A 60 13.37 8.52 -10.98
CA VAL A 60 12.04 8.92 -10.47
C VAL A 60 12.18 9.20 -8.98
N MET A 61 12.83 10.32 -8.69
CA MET A 61 12.88 10.95 -7.37
C MET A 61 13.20 10.01 -6.18
N SER A 62 14.43 10.13 -5.70
CA SER A 62 14.82 10.00 -4.28
C SER A 62 13.97 10.89 -3.31
N ALA A 63 12.82 11.42 -3.75
CA ALA A 63 11.94 12.30 -2.97
C ALA A 63 11.28 11.60 -1.78
N PHE A 64 11.15 10.27 -1.82
CA PHE A 64 10.53 9.55 -0.71
C PHE A 64 11.50 9.25 0.44
N HIS A 65 12.82 9.29 0.23
CA HIS A 65 13.76 9.10 1.34
C HIS A 65 13.66 10.22 2.38
N HIS A 66 13.45 11.46 1.94
CA HIS A 66 13.18 12.59 2.84
C HIS A 66 11.76 12.58 3.41
N ALA A 67 10.79 12.01 2.70
CA ALA A 67 9.42 11.85 3.21
C ALA A 67 9.31 10.73 4.28
N LEU A 68 10.22 9.75 4.27
CA LEU A 68 10.39 8.76 5.35
C LEU A 68 11.15 9.35 6.56
N GLN A 69 11.84 10.47 6.38
CA GLN A 69 12.44 11.28 7.46
C GLN A 69 11.46 12.31 8.04
N LEU A 70 10.20 12.32 7.59
CA LEU A 70 9.18 13.04 8.34
C LEU A 70 9.20 12.42 9.74
N GLU A 71 9.67 13.18 10.72
CA GLU A 71 9.44 12.87 12.12
C GLU A 71 7.99 12.41 12.24
N PRO A 72 7.70 11.37 13.03
CA PRO A 72 6.33 11.04 13.36
C PRO A 72 5.68 12.34 13.83
N GLN A 73 4.86 12.96 12.97
CA GLN A 73 3.90 13.97 13.36
C GLN A 73 2.81 13.21 14.11
N ASP A 74 3.24 12.53 15.16
CA ASP A 74 2.45 11.77 16.07
C ASP A 74 1.55 12.79 16.74
N LYS A 75 0.30 12.80 16.27
CA LYS A 75 -0.85 13.33 16.99
C LYS A 75 -0.98 14.85 17.04
N LEU A 76 -0.51 15.59 16.04
CA LEU A 76 -1.23 16.84 15.77
C LEU A 76 -2.47 16.48 14.97
N ASN A 77 -3.65 16.68 15.56
CA ASN A 77 -4.94 16.69 14.84
C ASN A 77 -4.93 17.92 13.91
N LEU A 78 -4.12 17.85 12.85
CA LEU A 78 -3.95 18.90 11.86
C LEU A 78 -5.30 19.06 11.17
N THR A 79 -5.93 20.17 11.47
CA THR A 79 -7.19 20.60 10.87
C THR A 79 -6.86 21.75 9.92
N CYS A 80 -7.76 22.08 8.99
CA CYS A 80 -7.62 23.29 8.18
C CYS A 80 -7.27 24.49 9.08
N PRO A 81 -6.13 25.16 8.89
CA PRO A 81 -5.70 26.23 9.75
C PRO A 81 -6.70 27.38 9.63
N THR A 82 -7.45 27.61 10.72
CA THR A 82 -8.27 28.82 10.86
C THR A 82 -7.37 29.92 11.42
N THR A 83 -7.53 31.15 10.94
CA THR A 83 -6.74 32.39 11.15
C THR A 83 -6.24 32.68 12.58
N SER A 84 -6.65 31.92 13.60
CA SER A 84 -6.35 32.14 15.02
C SER A 84 -5.26 31.23 15.61
N ARG A 85 -4.76 30.21 14.89
CA ARG A 85 -3.75 29.27 15.45
C ARG A 85 -2.59 28.99 14.51
N ILE A 86 -1.87 30.02 14.09
CA ILE A 86 -0.46 29.82 13.76
C ILE A 86 0.27 30.06 15.09
N PRO A 87 0.80 29.03 15.77
CA PRO A 87 1.62 29.25 16.95
C PRO A 87 2.77 30.15 16.52
N THR A 88 2.80 31.37 17.02
CA THR A 88 3.91 32.31 16.87
C THR A 88 5.05 31.87 17.78
N ASP A 89 5.42 30.59 17.75
CA ASP A 89 6.69 30.19 18.32
C ASP A 89 7.76 30.53 17.27
N ARG A 90 8.37 31.71 17.46
CA ARG A 90 9.24 32.41 16.50
C ARG A 90 10.53 31.65 16.14
N LYS A 91 10.67 30.38 16.54
CA LYS A 91 11.92 29.62 16.41
C LYS A 91 11.89 28.49 15.38
N THR A 92 10.74 28.13 14.83
CA THR A 92 10.64 26.96 13.93
C THR A 92 10.06 27.35 12.57
N ARG A 93 10.89 27.32 11.52
CA ARG A 93 10.45 27.54 10.14
C ARG A 93 9.48 26.42 9.76
N LEU A 94 8.21 26.77 9.55
CA LEU A 94 7.18 25.81 9.14
C LEU A 94 7.54 25.20 7.77
N PRO A 95 7.22 23.91 7.56
CA PRO A 95 7.46 23.26 6.27
C PRO A 95 6.47 23.74 5.20
N VAL A 96 6.86 23.60 3.93
CA VAL A 96 6.11 24.12 2.76
C VAL A 96 4.65 23.64 2.71
N ASN A 97 4.38 22.42 3.16
CA ASN A 97 3.04 21.83 3.16
C ASN A 97 2.05 22.57 4.08
N LEU A 98 2.53 23.24 5.13
CA LEU A 98 1.70 24.06 6.04
C LEU A 98 1.63 25.53 5.61
N LEU A 99 2.58 26.00 4.79
CA LEU A 99 2.61 27.36 4.24
C LEU A 99 1.83 27.50 2.92
N SER A 100 1.44 26.38 2.31
CA SER A 100 0.67 26.37 1.06
C SER A 100 -0.74 26.95 1.24
N ILE A 101 -1.27 27.59 0.19
CA ILE A 101 -2.68 28.01 0.11
C ILE A 101 -3.66 26.83 0.12
N SER A 102 -3.18 25.62 -0.22
CA SER A 102 -3.92 24.36 -0.14
C SER A 102 -3.12 23.41 0.77
N PRO A 103 -3.12 23.62 2.09
CA PRO A 103 -2.23 22.93 3.00
C PRO A 103 -2.54 21.43 3.08
N TRP A 104 -1.50 20.62 3.30
CA TRP A 104 -1.63 19.16 3.40
C TRP A 104 -0.79 18.60 4.53
N ALA A 105 -1.17 17.41 4.97
CA ALA A 105 -0.40 16.58 5.87
C ALA A 105 -0.24 15.17 5.26
N TYR A 106 0.60 14.35 5.87
CA TYR A 106 0.86 12.99 5.41
C TYR A 106 0.27 11.99 6.39
N ARG A 107 -0.28 10.91 5.86
CA ARG A 107 -0.61 9.68 6.60
C ARG A 107 0.31 8.57 6.11
N ILE A 108 0.74 7.70 7.00
CA ILE A 108 1.59 6.57 6.61
C ILE A 108 0.72 5.36 6.26
N SER A 109 0.79 4.94 5.00
CA SER A 109 0.16 3.74 4.47
C SER A 109 1.10 2.56 4.68
N TYR A 110 0.70 1.57 5.49
CA TYR A 110 1.44 0.34 5.73
C TYR A 110 0.85 -0.84 4.96
N ASP A 111 1.69 -1.59 4.25
CA ASP A 111 1.32 -2.89 3.68
C ASP A 111 2.51 -3.85 3.75
N PRO A 112 2.39 -4.98 4.47
CA PRO A 112 3.49 -5.94 4.62
C PRO A 112 3.81 -6.68 3.31
N LYS A 113 2.92 -6.64 2.31
CA LYS A 113 3.06 -7.34 1.03
C LYS A 113 3.73 -6.48 -0.04
N ARG A 114 4.31 -5.34 0.32
CA ARG A 114 5.09 -4.51 -0.61
C ARG A 114 6.37 -3.98 0.03
N TYR A 115 7.28 -3.51 -0.80
CA TYR A 115 8.45 -2.75 -0.40
C TYR A 115 8.52 -1.44 -1.24
N PRO A 116 8.70 -0.26 -0.63
CA PRO A 116 8.78 -0.02 0.82
C PRO A 116 7.44 -0.29 1.51
N ARG A 117 7.51 -0.84 2.73
CA ARG A 117 6.31 -1.23 3.51
C ARG A 117 5.49 -0.02 3.92
N TYR A 118 6.16 1.09 4.20
CA TYR A 118 5.59 2.36 4.62
C TYR A 118 5.67 3.36 3.47
N ILE A 119 4.53 3.97 3.13
CA ILE A 119 4.43 5.00 2.09
C ILE A 119 3.71 6.22 2.69
N PRO A 120 4.30 7.42 2.66
CA PRO A 120 3.62 8.64 3.06
C PRO A 120 2.66 9.09 1.95
N GLU A 121 1.36 9.14 2.26
CA GLU A 121 0.30 9.63 1.37
C GLU A 121 -0.22 10.98 1.87
N ALA A 122 -0.21 11.98 1.00
CA ALA A 122 -0.76 13.29 1.32
C ALA A 122 -2.29 13.27 1.44
N TYR A 123 -2.82 14.12 2.32
CA TYR A 123 -4.23 14.48 2.39
C TYR A 123 -4.37 15.99 2.64
N CYS A 124 -5.35 16.61 1.99
CA CYS A 124 -5.57 18.05 2.13
C CYS A 124 -6.25 18.34 3.47
N LEU A 125 -5.78 19.39 4.16
CA LEU A 125 -6.35 19.82 5.43
C LEU A 125 -7.64 20.62 5.25
N CYS A 126 -7.76 21.33 4.13
CA CYS A 126 -8.91 22.17 3.78
C CYS A 126 -9.69 21.59 2.58
N LYS A 127 -10.96 21.97 2.44
CA LYS A 127 -11.80 21.62 1.27
C LYS A 127 -11.58 22.61 0.12
N GLY A 128 -11.59 23.90 0.43
CA GLY A 128 -11.23 25.02 -0.42
C GLY A 128 -9.78 25.44 -0.24
N CYS A 129 -9.44 26.65 -0.67
CA CYS A 129 -8.09 27.19 -0.58
C CYS A 129 -8.05 28.48 0.24
N LEU A 130 -6.95 28.72 0.94
CA LEU A 130 -6.72 29.87 1.82
C LEU A 130 -6.28 31.10 1.02
N ILE A 131 -7.19 31.62 0.18
CA ILE A 131 -6.95 32.77 -0.70
C ILE A 131 -7.63 34.05 -0.15
N GLY A 132 -8.51 33.93 0.84
CA GLY A 132 -9.16 35.10 1.45
C GLY A 132 -8.16 36.08 2.06
N SER A 133 -8.54 37.35 2.16
CA SER A 133 -7.70 38.45 2.66
C SER A 133 -7.07 38.24 4.05
N TYR A 134 -7.62 37.32 4.83
CA TYR A 134 -7.11 36.92 6.15
C TYR A 134 -6.78 35.42 6.24
N GLY A 135 -6.42 34.80 5.11
CA GLY A 135 -6.21 33.35 5.03
C GLY A 135 -7.50 32.55 5.21
N GLN A 136 -8.65 33.14 4.87
CA GLN A 136 -9.93 32.44 4.92
C GLN A 136 -10.05 31.47 3.74
N GLU A 137 -10.72 30.35 4.00
CA GLU A 137 -11.03 29.34 2.99
C GLU A 137 -12.06 29.88 2.00
N SER A 138 -11.69 29.98 0.72
CA SER A 138 -12.59 30.37 -0.36
C SER A 138 -13.39 29.16 -0.86
N THR A 139 -14.70 29.36 -1.04
CA THR A 139 -15.62 28.37 -1.62
C THR A 139 -15.55 28.30 -3.14
N GLN A 140 -14.88 29.26 -3.80
CA GLN A 140 -14.73 29.28 -5.27
C GLN A 140 -13.61 28.34 -5.76
N TYR A 141 -12.78 27.88 -4.84
CA TYR A 141 -11.64 27.01 -5.13
C TYR A 141 -11.76 25.72 -4.35
N ARG A 142 -11.00 24.71 -4.79
CA ARG A 142 -10.92 23.40 -4.16
C ARG A 142 -9.48 22.97 -4.00
N SER A 143 -9.13 22.57 -2.77
CA SER A 143 -7.90 21.83 -2.52
C SER A 143 -8.03 20.42 -3.10
N THR A 144 -7.13 20.06 -4.00
CA THR A 144 -7.15 18.79 -4.73
C THR A 144 -5.80 18.10 -4.63
N LEU A 145 -5.81 16.77 -4.47
CA LEU A 145 -4.59 15.97 -4.38
C LEU A 145 -3.81 15.97 -5.70
N VAL A 146 -2.49 16.11 -5.58
CA VAL A 146 -1.55 15.92 -6.68
C VAL A 146 -0.93 14.54 -6.55
N TYR A 147 -0.97 13.78 -7.63
CA TYR A 147 -0.46 12.41 -7.67
C TYR A 147 0.84 12.33 -8.46
N ALA A 148 1.77 11.51 -7.98
CA ALA A 148 2.99 11.15 -8.71
C ALA A 148 3.07 9.63 -8.91
N PRO A 149 3.55 9.15 -10.07
CA PRO A 149 3.85 7.75 -10.27
C PRO A 149 5.05 7.34 -9.41
N SER A 150 4.96 6.19 -8.76
CA SER A 150 6.03 5.62 -7.95
C SER A 150 6.10 4.11 -8.16
N VAL A 151 7.32 3.57 -8.24
CA VAL A 151 7.55 2.12 -8.33
C VAL A 151 7.51 1.51 -6.95
N ILE A 152 6.95 0.30 -6.81
CA ILE A 152 7.03 -0.52 -5.60
C ILE A 152 7.32 -1.97 -5.97
N LEU A 153 7.92 -2.71 -5.04
CA LEU A 153 8.08 -4.17 -5.17
C LEU A 153 6.91 -4.85 -4.47
N ARG A 154 6.05 -5.53 -5.23
CA ARG A 154 4.90 -6.29 -4.72
C ARG A 154 5.28 -7.74 -4.48
N ARG A 155 4.96 -8.25 -3.31
CA ARG A 155 5.08 -9.68 -2.98
C ARG A 155 4.17 -10.49 -3.90
N THR A 156 4.75 -11.48 -4.53
CA THR A 156 4.03 -12.48 -5.35
C THR A 156 3.57 -13.65 -4.47
N GLY A 157 2.63 -14.45 -4.98
CA GLY A 157 2.18 -15.68 -4.30
C GLY A 157 3.20 -16.83 -4.35
N SER A 158 4.23 -16.73 -5.17
CA SER A 158 5.26 -17.76 -5.33
C SER A 158 6.34 -17.67 -4.24
N CYS A 159 6.90 -18.83 -3.93
CA CYS A 159 7.90 -19.02 -2.89
C CYS A 159 9.06 -19.84 -3.44
N VAL A 160 10.24 -19.22 -3.48
CA VAL A 160 11.46 -19.82 -4.04
C VAL A 160 12.47 -19.92 -2.91
N GLY A 161 12.97 -21.13 -2.64
CA GLY A 161 13.94 -21.35 -1.55
C GLY A 161 13.43 -20.94 -0.17
N GLY A 162 12.12 -20.96 0.07
CA GLY A 162 11.50 -20.54 1.34
C GLY A 162 11.31 -19.03 1.49
N ARG A 163 11.59 -18.24 0.44
CA ARG A 163 11.37 -16.79 0.43
C ARG A 163 10.34 -16.37 -0.61
N HIS A 164 9.61 -15.30 -0.33
CA HIS A 164 8.67 -14.73 -1.28
C HIS A 164 9.40 -14.11 -2.47
N SER A 165 8.92 -14.33 -3.69
CA SER A 165 9.37 -13.54 -4.84
C SER A 165 8.65 -12.20 -4.93
N TYR A 166 9.26 -11.21 -5.58
CA TYR A 166 8.72 -9.85 -5.73
C TYR A 166 8.71 -9.45 -7.20
N THR A 167 7.72 -8.64 -7.58
CA THR A 167 7.61 -8.03 -8.91
C THR A 167 7.49 -6.52 -8.77
N GLU A 168 8.04 -5.76 -9.70
CA GLU A 168 7.83 -4.32 -9.76
C GLU A 168 6.43 -4.00 -10.28
N ILE A 169 5.80 -2.98 -9.70
CA ILE A 169 4.57 -2.36 -10.22
C ILE A 169 4.63 -0.84 -9.98
N TYR A 170 3.93 -0.08 -10.81
CA TYR A 170 3.77 1.36 -10.63
C TYR A 170 2.44 1.65 -9.93
N VAL A 171 2.50 2.52 -8.91
CA VAL A 171 1.36 2.99 -8.15
C VAL A 171 1.31 4.52 -8.17
N SER A 172 0.12 5.06 -7.98
CA SER A 172 -0.11 6.50 -7.89
C SER A 172 -0.13 6.92 -6.43
N ILE A 173 0.82 7.77 -6.00
CA ILE A 173 0.93 8.23 -4.62
C ILE A 173 0.56 9.72 -4.58
N ALA A 174 -0.33 10.09 -3.66
CA ALA A 174 -0.61 11.49 -3.39
C ALA A 174 0.60 12.14 -2.71
N VAL A 175 1.22 13.12 -3.36
CA VAL A 175 2.45 13.77 -2.88
C VAL A 175 2.20 15.13 -2.23
N GLY A 176 1.05 15.74 -2.50
CA GLY A 176 0.66 17.03 -1.91
C GLY A 176 -0.74 17.45 -2.36
N CYS A 177 -1.08 18.70 -2.07
CA CYS A 177 -2.32 19.32 -2.51
C CYS A 177 -2.04 20.59 -3.32
N THR A 178 -2.88 20.83 -4.32
CA THR A 178 -2.89 22.04 -5.13
C THR A 178 -4.27 22.71 -5.07
N CYS A 179 -4.32 23.98 -5.43
CA CYS A 179 -5.55 24.76 -5.49
C CYS A 179 -6.06 24.86 -6.92
N VAL A 180 -7.31 24.45 -7.17
CA VAL A 180 -7.96 24.58 -8.47
C VAL A 180 -9.27 25.36 -8.36
N PRO A 181 -9.65 26.15 -9.37
CA PRO A 181 -10.96 26.79 -9.39
C PRO A 181 -12.06 25.72 -9.49
N LEU A 182 -13.19 25.95 -8.83
CA LEU A 182 -14.39 25.15 -9.08
C LEU A 182 -14.89 25.46 -10.49
N LEU A 183 -14.79 24.48 -11.38
CA LEU A 183 -15.49 24.54 -12.65
C LEU A 183 -16.98 24.40 -12.34
N GLU A 184 -17.75 25.48 -12.51
CA GLU A 184 -19.20 25.40 -12.51
C GLU A 184 -19.61 24.35 -13.55
N LYS A 185 -20.07 23.19 -13.09
CA LYS A 185 -20.63 22.16 -13.98
C LYS A 185 -21.82 22.84 -14.66
N GLY A 186 -21.67 23.09 -15.96
CA GLY A 186 -22.47 24.06 -16.70
C GLY A 186 -23.95 24.04 -16.34
N ARG A 187 -24.53 25.23 -16.20
CA ARG A 187 -25.98 25.44 -16.41
C ARG A 187 -26.39 24.52 -17.56
N LYS A 188 -27.35 23.62 -17.31
CA LYS A 188 -27.95 22.78 -18.36
C LYS A 188 -28.21 23.67 -19.58
N PRO A 189 -27.77 23.31 -20.79
CA PRO A 189 -28.09 24.10 -21.96
C PRO A 189 -29.61 24.19 -22.05
N GLN A 190 -30.13 25.39 -21.82
CA GLN A 190 -31.52 25.73 -22.04
C GLN A 190 -31.74 25.50 -23.54
N LYS A 191 -32.58 24.52 -23.90
CA LYS A 191 -32.97 24.26 -25.29
C LYS A 191 -33.66 25.52 -25.83
N SER A 192 -32.89 26.43 -26.40
CA SER A 192 -33.41 27.51 -27.23
C SER A 192 -33.69 26.91 -28.60
N ASN A 193 -34.96 26.67 -28.89
CA ASN A 193 -35.42 26.33 -30.23
C ASN A 193 -35.25 27.57 -31.12
N GLN A 194 -34.10 27.73 -31.74
CA GLN A 194 -33.96 28.60 -32.89
C GLN A 194 -33.57 27.75 -34.10
N ILE A 195 -34.60 27.40 -34.86
CA ILE A 195 -34.48 26.97 -36.25
C ILE A 195 -33.86 28.16 -36.99
N LEU A 196 -32.57 28.08 -37.31
CA LEU A 196 -31.91 29.03 -38.19
C LEU A 196 -31.39 28.26 -39.40
N GLN A 197 -31.98 28.59 -40.55
CA GLN A 197 -31.76 27.95 -41.84
C GLN A 197 -30.27 27.90 -42.20
N ARG A 198 -29.77 26.69 -42.44
CA ARG A 198 -28.45 26.41 -43.00
C ARG A 198 -28.42 26.92 -44.46
N ARG A 199 -27.66 27.97 -44.73
CA ARG A 199 -27.16 28.28 -46.09
C ARG A 199 -25.76 27.69 -46.23
N GLU A 200 -25.56 26.85 -47.25
CA GLU A 200 -24.31 26.18 -47.56
C GLU A 200 -23.22 27.15 -48.08
N PRO A 201 -21.92 26.91 -47.79
CA PRO A 201 -20.83 27.70 -48.37
C PRO A 201 -20.44 27.23 -49.78
N LYS A 202 -20.38 28.17 -50.72
CA LYS A 202 -19.82 27.99 -52.07
C LYS A 202 -18.29 27.82 -52.01
N ALA A 203 -17.80 26.83 -52.76
CA ALA A 203 -16.39 26.53 -52.98
C ALA A 203 -15.65 27.72 -53.63
N ARG A 204 -14.46 28.07 -53.11
CA ARG A 204 -13.55 29.06 -53.71
C ARG A 204 -12.69 28.39 -54.78
N GLN A 205 -12.74 28.97 -55.97
CA GLN A 205 -11.94 28.67 -57.14
C GLN A 205 -10.48 29.13 -56.93
N LEU A 206 -9.53 28.28 -57.29
CA LEU A 206 -8.09 28.50 -57.27
C LEU A 206 -7.70 29.45 -58.42
N PHE A 207 -7.14 30.62 -58.11
CA PHE A 207 -6.59 31.52 -59.14
C PHE A 207 -5.08 31.32 -59.29
N SER A 208 -4.68 31.12 -60.55
CA SER A 208 -3.31 30.97 -61.04
C SER A 208 -2.47 32.23 -60.85
N ALA A 209 -1.20 32.02 -60.55
CA ALA A 209 -0.14 33.01 -60.39
C ALA A 209 0.12 33.85 -61.66
N ARG A 210 0.38 35.16 -61.48
CA ARG A 210 1.14 36.01 -62.40
C ARG A 210 1.58 37.32 -61.74
N LYS A 211 2.89 37.63 -61.79
CA LYS A 211 3.61 38.94 -61.79
C LYS A 211 4.89 38.87 -60.93
N GLU A 212 6.03 39.45 -61.29
CA GLU A 212 6.48 40.26 -62.44
C GLU A 212 8.01 40.47 -62.34
N ALA A 213 8.60 41.03 -63.40
CA ALA A 213 9.94 41.62 -63.52
C ALA A 213 11.14 40.69 -63.79
#